data_AF-A0A7C5J2F4-F1
#
_entry.id   AF-A0A7C5J2F4-F1
#
_cell.length_a   1.000
_cell.length_b   1.000
_cell.length_c   1.000
_cell.angle_alpha   90.00
_cell.angle_beta   90.00
_cell.angle_gamma   90.00
#
_symmetry.space_group_name_H-M   'P 1'
#
loop_
_entity.id
_entity.type
_entity.pdbx_description
1 polymer ?
#
loop_
_entity_poly.entity_id
_entity_poly.type
_entity_poly.pdbx_seq_one_letter_code
_entity_poly.pdbx_strand_id
1 'polypeptide(L)'
;MPARTPLTCLACLLAACAAPPGTAESEVPCGIVDCAVGEDMLIPDYTPPPDFGKADREGVEDTLRQNTMDGVLDAADVLDLFDAAGQRVGRAEMRVIRDALESTDFEVTDDAVRTALDMALVANLFEHERTALTDDDVLTYGGSDLPEAVQEFVARARLNGAIAYDVQEVDEDDGELVWNPYPSTTPPVENMTFEYTEVTPAALLADLNDTTTIYNRIAGTETAEYCDAAGDCQDYQRARYVEQVGGTGGIAANYDEVYHPDIYARGTQGQRWANNCAILSDGSIHCLPAARRSVIQDLILTNPHLSRCNSYAGYEEGCRHLLYHGHIDVRDGVVTGVEMSGRISKRAARGRATFIDPIGLLEAWGFELSPSLRLRFGNTTAGTPLRDVERHTVTETP
;
A
#
# COMPACT_ATOMS: atom_id res chain seq x y z
N MET A 1 -22.68 50.52 9.71
CA MET A 1 -21.52 51.16 10.39
C MET A 1 -22.06 52.29 11.26
N PRO A 2 -21.69 52.40 12.56
CA PRO A 2 -20.31 52.35 13.02
C PRO A 2 -19.99 51.27 14.05
N ALA A 3 -18.69 51.01 14.15
CA ALA A 3 -18.01 50.05 15.01
C ALA A 3 -17.89 50.53 16.47
N ARG A 4 -17.66 49.58 17.39
CA ARG A 4 -16.58 49.58 18.41
C ARG A 4 -16.80 48.49 19.48
N THR A 5 -15.97 47.44 19.45
CA THR A 5 -15.29 46.86 20.63
C THR A 5 -14.20 47.86 21.12
N PRO A 6 -13.53 47.72 22.30
CA PRO A 6 -13.42 46.59 23.25
C PRO A 6 -13.47 46.99 24.76
N LEU A 7 -13.42 46.01 25.69
CA LEU A 7 -12.44 45.93 26.80
C LEU A 7 -12.67 44.71 27.73
N THR A 8 -11.70 43.80 27.68
CA THR A 8 -10.95 43.11 28.75
C THR A 8 -11.45 43.11 30.21
N CYS A 9 -11.56 41.92 30.82
CA CYS A 9 -10.96 41.60 32.14
C CYS A 9 -11.01 40.09 32.50
N LEU A 10 -9.85 39.46 32.37
CA LEU A 10 -9.17 38.53 33.30
C LEU A 10 -9.97 37.83 34.43
N ALA A 11 -9.92 36.49 34.47
CA ALA A 11 -9.62 35.74 35.71
C ALA A 11 -9.22 34.28 35.40
N CYS A 12 -8.00 33.94 35.82
CA CYS A 12 -7.44 32.60 35.85
C CYS A 12 -8.22 31.64 36.76
N LEU A 13 -8.25 30.36 36.39
CA LEU A 13 -8.26 29.25 37.36
C LEU A 13 -7.48 28.08 36.75
N LEU A 14 -6.23 27.97 37.20
CA LEU A 14 -5.42 26.77 37.17
C LEU A 14 -6.00 25.76 38.18
N ALA A 15 -6.25 24.53 37.75
CA ALA A 15 -6.17 23.36 38.61
C ALA A 15 -5.88 22.13 37.74
N ALA A 16 -4.72 21.55 37.99
CA ALA A 16 -4.15 20.39 37.34
C ALA A 16 -4.90 19.11 37.72
N CYS A 17 -5.04 18.18 36.76
CA CYS A 17 -5.09 16.74 37.04
C CYS A 17 -4.30 16.00 35.96
N ALA A 18 -3.16 15.47 36.41
CA ALA A 18 -2.49 14.23 36.01
C ALA A 18 -2.51 13.84 34.52
N ALA A 19 -1.35 14.01 33.89
CA ALA A 19 -0.97 13.18 32.75
C ALA A 19 -0.91 11.71 33.21
N PRO A 20 -1.53 10.76 32.48
CA PRO A 20 -1.27 9.35 32.72
C PRO A 20 0.20 9.02 32.39
N PRO A 21 0.79 8.02 33.08
CA PRO A 21 2.18 7.65 32.92
C PRO A 21 2.44 7.07 31.53
N GLY A 22 3.69 7.25 31.07
CA GLY A 22 4.18 6.84 29.76
C GLY A 22 3.71 5.44 29.36
N THR A 23 3.08 5.40 28.20
CA THR A 23 2.92 4.17 27.42
C THR A 23 4.14 4.07 26.51
N ALA A 24 4.63 2.84 26.34
CA ALA A 24 5.80 2.50 25.56
C ALA A 24 5.79 3.23 24.21
N GLU A 25 6.97 3.72 23.80
CA GLU A 25 7.23 4.14 22.43
C GLU A 25 6.88 2.95 21.52
N SER A 26 5.68 2.97 20.94
CA SER A 26 5.35 2.10 19.81
C SER A 26 6.18 2.63 18.65
N GLU A 27 7.18 1.85 18.25
CA GLU A 27 8.13 2.21 17.20
C GLU A 27 7.35 2.49 15.92
N VAL A 28 7.19 3.78 15.60
CA VAL A 28 6.70 4.16 14.27
C VAL A 28 7.80 3.72 13.30
N PRO A 29 7.47 2.80 12.39
CA PRO A 29 8.41 2.34 11.40
C PRO A 29 8.61 3.46 10.40
N CYS A 30 9.67 4.24 10.57
CA CYS A 30 10.10 5.12 9.50
C CYS A 30 10.46 4.25 8.29
N GLY A 31 9.63 4.35 7.25
CA GLY A 31 9.89 3.75 5.97
C GLY A 31 11.17 4.33 5.35
N ILE A 32 11.59 3.68 4.27
CA ILE A 32 12.87 3.88 3.61
C ILE A 32 12.89 5.28 2.99
N VAL A 33 13.26 6.28 3.78
CA VAL A 33 14.15 7.33 3.29
C VAL A 33 15.31 6.55 2.73
N ASP A 34 15.45 6.53 1.40
CA ASP A 34 16.59 5.97 0.70
C ASP A 34 17.83 6.53 1.42
N CYS A 35 18.43 5.81 2.38
CA CYS A 35 19.56 6.30 3.16
C CYS A 35 20.78 6.59 2.26
N ALA A 36 20.64 6.30 0.96
CA ALA A 36 21.51 6.71 -0.13
C ALA A 36 21.34 8.17 -0.60
N VAL A 37 20.46 9.02 -0.02
CA VAL A 37 20.50 10.47 -0.30
C VAL A 37 21.66 11.13 0.45
N GLY A 38 22.88 10.87 -0.04
CA GLY A 38 24.09 11.69 0.12
C GLY A 38 24.66 11.86 1.53
N GLU A 39 25.93 11.53 1.70
CA GLU A 39 26.77 11.76 2.90
C GLU A 39 26.91 13.24 3.34
N ASP A 40 26.17 14.19 2.75
CA ASP A 40 26.33 15.63 2.99
C ASP A 40 25.27 16.26 3.93
N MET A 41 24.41 15.49 4.61
CA MET A 41 23.47 16.04 5.59
C MET A 41 23.64 15.43 6.99
N LEU A 42 24.73 15.79 7.66
CA LEU A 42 24.88 15.59 9.10
C LEU A 42 24.04 16.63 9.87
N ILE A 43 22.92 16.19 10.46
CA ILE A 43 22.24 16.93 11.53
C ILE A 43 23.03 16.70 12.84
N PRO A 44 23.43 17.75 13.58
CA PRO A 44 24.36 17.62 14.72
C PRO A 44 23.86 16.90 15.98
N ASP A 45 22.59 16.47 16.07
CA ASP A 45 22.01 16.03 17.35
C ASP A 45 21.05 14.81 17.28
N TYR A 46 21.03 14.06 16.18
CA TYR A 46 20.29 12.80 16.14
C TYR A 46 21.22 11.60 16.35
N THR A 47 21.03 10.91 17.48
CA THR A 47 21.64 9.60 17.73
C THR A 47 20.51 8.58 17.70
N PRO A 48 20.36 7.77 16.65
CA PRO A 48 19.38 6.69 16.67
C PRO A 48 19.69 5.74 17.85
N PRO A 49 18.69 4.99 18.35
CA PRO A 49 18.92 3.96 19.35
C PRO A 49 20.07 3.03 18.91
N PRO A 50 20.90 2.53 19.84
CA PRO A 50 22.11 1.77 19.51
C PRO A 50 21.86 0.48 18.71
N ASP A 51 20.61 0.00 18.67
CA ASP A 51 20.22 -1.26 18.04
C ASP A 51 19.42 -1.08 16.73
N PHE A 52 19.20 0.16 16.26
CA PHE A 52 18.64 0.41 14.93
C PHE A 52 19.74 0.30 13.89
N GLY A 53 19.86 -0.90 13.30
CA GLY A 53 20.78 -1.16 12.17
C GLY A 53 20.53 -0.16 11.05
N LYS A 54 21.56 0.65 10.75
CA LYS A 54 21.57 1.46 9.53
C LYS A 54 21.79 0.52 8.35
N ALA A 55 21.09 0.77 7.26
CA ALA A 55 21.41 0.15 5.97
C ALA A 55 22.93 0.29 5.72
N ASP A 56 23.63 -0.85 5.65
CA ASP A 56 25.09 -0.92 5.59
C ASP A 56 25.54 -1.73 4.38
N ARG A 57 25.46 -1.09 3.21
CA ARG A 57 25.97 -1.67 1.96
C ARG A 57 27.40 -2.20 2.09
N GLU A 58 28.30 -1.46 2.74
CA GLU A 58 29.70 -1.87 2.89
C GLU A 58 29.80 -3.12 3.77
N GLY A 59 29.04 -3.18 4.87
CA GLY A 59 28.90 -4.37 5.71
C GLY A 59 28.36 -5.59 4.95
N VAL A 60 27.36 -5.41 4.09
CA VAL A 60 26.84 -6.49 3.23
C VAL A 60 27.90 -6.94 2.21
N GLU A 61 28.63 -6.02 1.56
CA GLU A 61 29.71 -6.35 0.62
C GLU A 61 30.89 -7.07 1.30
N ASP A 62 31.25 -6.65 2.52
CA ASP A 62 32.30 -7.28 3.31
C ASP A 62 31.91 -8.67 3.82
N THR A 63 30.65 -8.84 4.23
CA THR A 63 30.08 -10.14 4.63
C THR A 63 30.04 -11.09 3.45
N LEU A 64 29.58 -10.61 2.27
CA LEU A 64 29.60 -11.37 1.03
C LEU A 64 31.00 -11.88 0.71
N ARG A 65 31.99 -10.98 0.76
CA ARG A 65 33.38 -11.34 0.46
C ARG A 65 33.94 -12.41 1.41
N GLN A 66 33.54 -12.38 2.67
CA GLN A 66 33.97 -13.37 3.68
C GLN A 66 33.29 -14.72 3.47
N ASN A 67 31.98 -14.70 3.25
CA ASN A 67 31.17 -15.90 3.09
C ASN A 67 31.57 -16.68 1.84
N THR A 68 31.82 -15.99 0.72
CA THR A 68 32.18 -16.65 -0.54
C THR A 68 33.68 -16.97 -0.67
N MET A 69 34.47 -16.93 0.41
CA MET A 69 35.91 -17.26 0.37
C MET A 69 36.17 -18.74 0.04
N ASP A 70 35.22 -19.61 0.34
CA ASP A 70 35.27 -21.03 0.00
C ASP A 70 34.80 -21.33 -1.45
N GLY A 71 34.31 -20.31 -2.15
CA GLY A 71 33.84 -20.39 -3.53
C GLY A 71 32.36 -20.79 -3.66
N VAL A 72 31.59 -20.80 -2.57
CA VAL A 72 30.17 -21.14 -2.56
C VAL A 72 29.38 -20.00 -1.90
N LEU A 73 28.14 -19.79 -2.33
CA LEU A 73 27.12 -19.01 -1.63
C LEU A 73 25.94 -19.94 -1.32
N ASP A 74 25.77 -20.28 -0.05
CA ASP A 74 24.72 -21.14 0.46
C ASP A 74 23.63 -20.39 1.25
N ALA A 75 22.66 -21.13 1.80
CA ALA A 75 21.55 -20.53 2.55
C ALA A 75 22.00 -19.82 3.83
N ALA A 76 23.02 -20.33 4.54
CA ALA A 76 23.52 -19.69 5.74
C ALA A 76 24.20 -18.36 5.39
N ASP A 77 24.95 -18.34 4.29
CA ASP A 77 25.59 -17.12 3.83
C ASP A 77 24.57 -16.02 3.51
N VAL A 78 23.45 -16.39 2.88
CA VAL A 78 22.36 -15.43 2.59
C VAL A 78 21.75 -14.87 3.87
N LEU A 79 21.52 -15.70 4.89
CA LEU A 79 21.02 -15.22 6.18
C LEU A 79 21.99 -14.21 6.81
N ASP A 80 23.30 -14.47 6.74
CA ASP A 80 24.32 -13.54 7.22
C ASP A 80 24.33 -12.23 6.42
N LEU A 81 24.07 -12.25 5.10
CA LEU A 81 23.93 -11.03 4.29
C LEU A 81 22.74 -10.17 4.74
N PHE A 82 21.60 -10.80 5.01
CA PHE A 82 20.42 -10.09 5.51
C PHE A 82 20.60 -9.59 6.94
N ASP A 83 21.31 -10.35 7.79
CA ASP A 83 21.67 -9.90 9.15
C ASP A 83 22.64 -8.71 9.11
N ALA A 84 23.63 -8.74 8.21
CA ALA A 84 24.54 -7.63 7.96
C ALA A 84 23.83 -6.37 7.43
N ALA A 85 22.76 -6.53 6.63
CA ALA A 85 21.92 -5.41 6.22
C ALA A 85 21.08 -4.84 7.38
N GLY A 86 20.92 -5.58 8.46
CA GLY A 86 20.14 -5.22 9.64
C GLY A 86 18.64 -5.41 9.48
N GLN A 87 17.87 -4.90 10.44
CA GLN A 87 16.40 -4.99 10.43
C GLN A 87 15.74 -4.25 9.24
N ARG A 88 16.52 -3.42 8.53
CA ARG A 88 16.05 -2.59 7.42
C ARG A 88 16.98 -2.68 6.22
N VAL A 89 16.54 -3.40 5.20
CA VAL A 89 17.30 -3.61 3.98
C VAL A 89 16.95 -2.53 2.96
N GLY A 90 17.90 -1.65 2.67
CA GLY A 90 17.74 -0.62 1.64
C GLY A 90 17.89 -1.17 0.22
N ARG A 91 17.71 -0.28 -0.76
CA ARG A 91 17.82 -0.63 -2.18
C ARG A 91 19.25 -1.01 -2.57
N ALA A 92 20.25 -0.43 -1.90
CA ALA A 92 21.65 -0.70 -2.20
C ALA A 92 22.05 -2.11 -1.74
N GLU A 93 21.64 -2.49 -0.53
CA GLU A 93 21.87 -3.80 0.08
C GLU A 93 21.15 -4.89 -0.71
N MET A 94 19.87 -4.69 -1.05
CA MET A 94 19.11 -5.63 -1.89
C MET A 94 19.79 -5.89 -3.24
N ARG A 95 20.42 -4.86 -3.84
CA ARG A 95 21.17 -5.02 -5.08
C ARG A 95 22.44 -5.83 -4.90
N VAL A 96 23.18 -5.64 -3.81
CA VAL A 96 24.38 -6.44 -3.51
C VAL A 96 23.99 -7.91 -3.37
N ILE A 97 22.92 -8.19 -2.61
CA ILE A 97 22.41 -9.55 -2.41
C ILE A 97 21.97 -10.16 -3.75
N ARG A 98 21.18 -9.43 -4.55
CA ARG A 98 20.79 -9.88 -5.90
C ARG A 98 22.00 -10.17 -6.78
N ASP A 99 22.94 -9.23 -6.87
CA ASP A 99 24.11 -9.34 -7.75
C ASP A 99 24.99 -10.53 -7.32
N ALA A 100 25.02 -10.86 -6.02
CA ALA A 100 25.66 -12.07 -5.52
C ALA A 100 24.95 -13.34 -6.01
N LEU A 101 23.62 -13.39 -5.97
CA LEU A 101 22.84 -14.54 -6.44
C LEU A 101 22.94 -14.76 -7.96
N GLU A 102 23.21 -13.69 -8.72
CA GLU A 102 23.42 -13.73 -10.18
C GLU A 102 24.90 -13.90 -10.58
N SER A 103 25.81 -13.95 -9.59
CA SER A 103 27.25 -14.01 -9.81
C SER A 103 27.69 -15.32 -10.46
N THR A 104 28.73 -15.25 -11.29
CA THR A 104 29.43 -16.42 -11.83
C THR A 104 30.81 -16.63 -11.19
N ASP A 105 31.17 -15.81 -10.21
CA ASP A 105 32.48 -15.85 -9.57
C ASP A 105 32.59 -16.94 -8.48
N PHE A 106 31.44 -17.45 -8.02
CA PHE A 106 31.29 -18.53 -7.04
C PHE A 106 30.05 -19.37 -7.38
N GLU A 107 29.93 -20.56 -6.79
CA GLU A 107 28.75 -21.42 -6.95
C GLU A 107 27.60 -20.89 -6.07
N VAL A 108 26.46 -20.54 -6.68
CA VAL A 108 25.24 -20.18 -5.94
C VAL A 108 24.34 -21.39 -5.86
N THR A 109 24.02 -21.83 -4.64
CA THR A 109 23.16 -23.01 -4.43
C THR A 109 21.68 -22.68 -4.62
N ASP A 110 20.86 -23.67 -4.97
CA ASP A 110 19.39 -23.50 -5.06
C ASP A 110 18.79 -23.09 -3.71
N ASP A 111 19.37 -23.57 -2.60
CA ASP A 111 18.94 -23.21 -1.25
C ASP A 111 19.24 -21.74 -0.93
N ALA A 112 20.38 -21.20 -1.39
CA ALA A 112 20.68 -19.76 -1.27
C ALA A 112 19.63 -18.91 -1.99
N VAL A 113 19.26 -19.28 -3.22
CA VAL A 113 18.23 -18.56 -4.00
C VAL A 113 16.89 -18.59 -3.28
N ARG A 114 16.46 -19.76 -2.79
CA ARG A 114 15.19 -19.90 -2.06
C ARG A 114 15.20 -19.08 -0.78
N THR A 115 16.25 -19.18 0.04
CA THR A 115 16.37 -18.39 1.26
C THR A 115 16.38 -16.89 0.99
N ALA A 116 17.04 -16.43 -0.08
CA ALA A 116 17.03 -15.02 -0.44
C ALA A 116 15.63 -14.52 -0.83
N LEU A 117 14.85 -15.35 -1.54
CA LEU A 117 13.47 -15.03 -1.88
C LEU A 117 12.59 -14.96 -0.63
N ASP A 118 12.69 -15.94 0.27
CA ASP A 118 11.95 -15.96 1.54
C ASP A 118 12.26 -14.71 2.38
N MET A 119 13.54 -14.35 2.50
CA MET A 119 13.97 -13.17 3.25
C MET A 119 13.53 -11.87 2.57
N ALA A 120 13.59 -11.78 1.24
CA ALA A 120 13.15 -10.61 0.52
C ALA A 120 11.64 -10.39 0.57
N LEU A 121 10.84 -11.48 0.62
CA LEU A 121 9.40 -11.43 0.76
C LEU A 121 8.98 -10.69 2.04
N VAL A 122 9.72 -10.88 3.13
CA VAL A 122 9.37 -10.39 4.47
C VAL A 122 10.23 -9.22 4.98
N ALA A 123 11.29 -8.84 4.25
CA ALA A 123 12.16 -7.71 4.63
C ALA A 123 11.33 -6.45 4.90
N ASN A 124 11.78 -5.53 5.76
CA ASN A 124 11.12 -4.23 5.99
C ASN A 124 9.60 -4.27 6.32
N LEU A 125 9.04 -5.41 6.72
CA LEU A 125 7.64 -5.54 7.13
C LEU A 125 7.54 -5.55 8.66
N PHE A 126 6.35 -5.24 9.18
CA PHE A 126 6.09 -5.40 10.62
C PHE A 126 6.04 -6.86 11.00
N GLU A 127 6.33 -7.18 12.25
CA GLU A 127 6.35 -8.56 12.72
C GLU A 127 5.05 -9.32 12.45
N HIS A 128 3.88 -8.65 12.57
CA HIS A 128 2.59 -9.26 12.25
C HIS A 128 2.37 -9.52 10.76
N GLU A 129 2.95 -8.70 9.87
CA GLU A 129 2.93 -8.95 8.42
C GLU A 129 3.86 -10.11 8.06
N ARG A 130 5.05 -10.15 8.67
CA ARG A 130 6.02 -11.24 8.49
C ARG A 130 5.41 -12.57 8.89
N THR A 131 4.80 -12.62 10.09
CA THR A 131 4.13 -13.82 10.61
C THR A 131 3.08 -14.33 9.62
N ALA A 132 2.22 -13.44 9.10
CA ALA A 132 1.18 -13.81 8.14
C ALA A 132 1.72 -14.40 6.83
N LEU A 133 2.95 -14.04 6.44
CA LEU A 133 3.62 -14.53 5.23
C LEU A 133 4.49 -15.77 5.45
N THR A 134 4.75 -16.15 6.70
CA THR A 134 5.62 -17.29 7.03
C THR A 134 4.89 -18.45 7.71
N ASP A 135 3.60 -18.29 8.02
CA ASP A 135 2.76 -19.36 8.59
C ASP A 135 2.48 -20.47 7.55
N ASP A 136 2.18 -21.68 8.04
CA ASP A 136 1.97 -22.88 7.19
C ASP A 136 0.81 -22.72 6.18
N ASP A 137 -0.18 -21.89 6.51
CA ASP A 137 -1.31 -21.52 5.65
C ASP A 137 -1.13 -20.06 5.19
N VAL A 138 -0.29 -19.84 4.18
CA VAL A 138 -0.03 -18.49 3.66
C VAL A 138 -1.27 -17.94 2.95
N LEU A 139 -1.98 -17.06 3.65
CA LEU A 139 -3.13 -16.33 3.13
C LEU A 139 -2.75 -14.89 2.79
N THR A 140 -3.49 -14.30 1.87
CA THR A 140 -3.47 -12.85 1.68
C THR A 140 -4.02 -12.14 2.90
N TYR A 141 -3.78 -10.84 3.01
CA TYR A 141 -4.42 -9.98 3.99
C TYR A 141 -5.95 -9.89 3.81
N GLY A 142 -6.47 -10.26 2.63
CA GLY A 142 -7.90 -10.43 2.37
C GLY A 142 -8.47 -11.78 2.79
N GLY A 143 -7.61 -12.76 3.11
CA GLY A 143 -8.00 -14.10 3.57
C GLY A 143 -8.09 -15.15 2.45
N SER A 144 -7.70 -14.82 1.22
CA SER A 144 -7.60 -15.78 0.11
C SER A 144 -6.28 -16.56 0.18
N ASP A 145 -6.23 -17.76 -0.41
CA ASP A 145 -4.95 -18.47 -0.59
C ASP A 145 -3.98 -17.62 -1.42
N LEU A 146 -2.74 -17.45 -0.96
CA LEU A 146 -1.72 -16.67 -1.67
C LEU A 146 -0.91 -17.59 -2.62
N PRO A 147 -1.04 -17.47 -3.95
CA PRO A 147 -0.36 -18.37 -4.87
C PRO A 147 1.17 -18.29 -4.76
N GLU A 148 1.87 -19.42 -4.83
CA GLU A 148 3.36 -19.46 -4.82
C GLU A 148 3.97 -18.56 -5.90
N ALA A 149 3.35 -18.51 -7.08
CA ALA A 149 3.78 -17.64 -8.18
C ALA A 149 3.70 -16.14 -7.81
N VAL A 150 2.76 -15.75 -6.95
CA VAL A 150 2.64 -14.38 -6.45
C VAL A 150 3.71 -14.11 -5.40
N GLN A 151 3.93 -15.04 -4.47
CA GLN A 151 4.97 -14.94 -3.45
C GLN A 151 6.36 -14.77 -4.10
N GLU A 152 6.69 -15.63 -5.06
CA GLU A 152 7.93 -15.56 -5.81
C GLU A 152 8.04 -14.24 -6.60
N PHE A 153 6.96 -13.80 -7.26
CA PHE A 153 6.95 -12.54 -8.02
C PHE A 153 7.24 -11.34 -7.10
N VAL A 154 6.59 -11.29 -5.93
CA VAL A 154 6.82 -10.24 -4.93
C VAL A 154 8.26 -10.30 -4.45
N ALA A 155 8.74 -11.46 -3.98
CA ALA A 155 10.11 -11.65 -3.50
C ALA A 155 11.15 -11.17 -4.52
N ARG A 156 11.01 -11.56 -5.79
CA ARG A 156 11.91 -11.13 -6.87
C ARG A 156 11.81 -9.63 -7.14
N ALA A 157 10.60 -9.06 -7.16
CA ALA A 157 10.44 -7.61 -7.33
C ALA A 157 11.15 -6.85 -6.20
N ARG A 158 11.06 -7.36 -4.97
CA ARG A 158 11.69 -6.78 -3.78
C ARG A 158 13.22 -6.88 -3.79
N LEU A 159 13.80 -8.03 -4.16
CA LEU A 159 15.24 -8.15 -4.42
C LEU A 159 15.72 -7.17 -5.52
N ASN A 160 14.85 -6.89 -6.49
CA ASN A 160 15.12 -5.92 -7.55
C ASN A 160 14.88 -4.46 -7.14
N GLY A 161 14.57 -4.22 -5.87
CA GLY A 161 14.45 -2.90 -5.27
C GLY A 161 13.04 -2.34 -5.23
N ALA A 162 11.99 -3.13 -5.48
CA ALA A 162 10.63 -2.74 -5.13
C ALA A 162 10.50 -2.62 -3.60
N ILE A 163 10.12 -1.44 -3.13
CA ILE A 163 10.04 -1.16 -1.70
C ILE A 163 8.59 -1.28 -1.24
N ALA A 164 8.36 -2.07 -0.20
CA ALA A 164 7.14 -2.01 0.59
C ALA A 164 7.18 -0.71 1.43
N TYR A 165 6.17 0.15 1.27
CA TYR A 165 6.17 1.48 1.88
C TYR A 165 4.96 1.71 2.78
N ASP A 166 5.18 2.46 3.85
CA ASP A 166 4.14 2.98 4.74
C ASP A 166 3.66 4.34 4.21
N VAL A 167 2.36 4.49 4.01
CA VAL A 167 1.75 5.76 3.58
C VAL A 167 1.80 6.86 4.63
N GLN A 168 2.16 6.54 5.87
CA GLN A 168 2.36 7.51 6.95
C GLN A 168 3.79 8.03 7.03
N GLU A 169 4.72 7.48 6.24
CA GLU A 169 6.08 7.97 6.20
C GLU A 169 6.10 9.47 5.87
N VAL A 170 6.78 10.23 6.73
CA VAL A 170 6.97 11.67 6.60
C VAL A 170 8.41 11.98 6.21
N ASP A 171 8.57 12.98 5.36
CA ASP A 171 9.87 13.55 5.05
C ASP A 171 10.34 14.36 6.27
N GLU A 172 11.53 14.07 6.77
CA GLU A 172 12.03 14.69 8.00
C GLU A 172 12.30 16.19 7.83
N ASP A 173 12.56 16.66 6.62
CA ASP A 173 12.92 18.05 6.34
C ASP A 173 11.70 18.98 6.38
N ASP A 174 10.55 18.53 5.87
CA ASP A 174 9.34 19.35 5.76
C ASP A 174 8.12 18.80 6.54
N GLY A 175 8.21 17.58 7.08
CA GLY A 175 7.15 16.91 7.80
C GLY A 175 5.99 16.43 6.93
N GLU A 176 6.11 16.53 5.59
CA GLU A 176 5.07 16.13 4.65
C GLU A 176 5.13 14.63 4.38
N LEU A 177 3.97 14.05 4.05
CA LEU A 177 3.91 12.62 3.70
C LEU A 177 4.67 12.31 2.40
N VAL A 178 5.56 11.33 2.46
CA VAL A 178 6.49 10.90 1.40
C VAL A 178 5.73 10.30 0.20
N TRP A 179 4.76 9.43 0.47
CA TRP A 179 4.11 8.59 -0.53
C TRP A 179 2.75 9.09 -1.00
N ASN A 180 2.05 9.86 -0.16
CA ASN A 180 0.67 10.27 -0.43
C ASN A 180 0.34 11.62 0.22
N PRO A 181 -0.24 12.60 -0.50
CA PRO A 181 -0.57 13.90 0.07
C PRO A 181 -1.83 13.91 0.95
N TYR A 182 -2.61 12.83 1.00
CA TYR A 182 -3.86 12.82 1.75
C TYR A 182 -3.65 12.35 3.19
N PRO A 183 -3.92 13.19 4.21
CA PRO A 183 -4.02 12.71 5.58
C PRO A 183 -5.21 11.75 5.62
N SER A 184 -5.00 10.54 6.10
CA SER A 184 -5.99 9.48 6.07
C SER A 184 -6.17 8.93 7.49
N THR A 185 -7.07 9.53 8.26
CA THR A 185 -7.17 9.26 9.71
C THR A 185 -8.23 8.21 10.05
N THR A 186 -8.87 7.63 9.03
CA THR A 186 -10.01 6.72 9.21
C THR A 186 -9.61 5.28 8.88
N PRO A 187 -9.86 4.31 9.78
CA PRO A 187 -9.55 2.91 9.55
C PRO A 187 -10.45 2.27 8.48
N PRO A 188 -9.97 1.23 7.77
CA PRO A 188 -10.76 0.46 6.83
C PRO A 188 -11.68 -0.52 7.57
N VAL A 189 -12.96 -0.19 7.68
CA VAL A 189 -13.98 -1.03 8.33
C VAL A 189 -15.16 -1.26 7.39
N GLU A 190 -16.00 -2.26 7.71
CA GLU A 190 -17.19 -2.62 6.92
C GLU A 190 -16.87 -2.91 5.43
N ASN A 191 -17.43 -2.16 4.49
CA ASN A 191 -17.21 -2.31 3.06
C ASN A 191 -15.77 -1.94 2.60
N MET A 192 -14.93 -1.48 3.52
CA MET A 192 -13.53 -1.14 3.28
C MET A 192 -12.56 -2.15 3.88
N THR A 193 -13.04 -3.20 4.54
CA THR A 193 -12.21 -4.30 5.03
C THR A 193 -11.38 -4.92 3.90
N PHE A 194 -10.21 -5.47 4.24
CA PHE A 194 -9.36 -6.15 3.27
C PHE A 194 -10.10 -7.28 2.54
N GLU A 195 -10.85 -8.11 3.26
CA GLU A 195 -11.71 -9.17 2.68
C GLU A 195 -12.70 -8.61 1.65
N TYR A 196 -13.35 -7.48 1.94
CA TYR A 196 -14.35 -6.94 1.01
C TYR A 196 -13.72 -6.31 -0.24
N THR A 197 -12.54 -5.72 -0.09
CA THR A 197 -11.84 -4.95 -1.13
C THR A 197 -10.91 -5.79 -1.97
N GLU A 198 -10.53 -6.98 -1.50
CA GLU A 198 -9.71 -7.90 -2.25
C GLU A 198 -10.36 -8.30 -3.59
N VAL A 199 -9.52 -8.34 -4.62
CA VAL A 199 -9.87 -8.76 -5.96
C VAL A 199 -8.96 -9.91 -6.35
N THR A 200 -9.56 -11.07 -6.59
CA THR A 200 -8.91 -12.25 -7.18
C THR A 200 -9.64 -12.63 -8.47
N PRO A 201 -9.04 -13.45 -9.35
CA PRO A 201 -9.76 -13.98 -10.51
C PRO A 201 -11.03 -14.75 -10.11
N ALA A 202 -10.97 -15.48 -8.99
CA ALA A 202 -12.10 -16.20 -8.43
C ALA A 202 -13.21 -15.23 -7.95
N ALA A 203 -12.85 -14.14 -7.27
CA ALA A 203 -13.81 -13.14 -6.81
C ALA A 203 -14.52 -12.43 -7.97
N LEU A 204 -13.78 -12.06 -9.03
CA LEU A 204 -14.36 -11.48 -10.25
C LEU A 204 -15.31 -12.45 -10.95
N LEU A 205 -14.89 -13.71 -11.09
CA LEU A 205 -15.71 -14.74 -11.75
C LEU A 205 -16.95 -15.08 -10.92
N ALA A 206 -16.84 -15.11 -9.60
CA ALA A 206 -17.97 -15.30 -8.70
C ALA A 206 -18.99 -14.17 -8.83
N ASP A 207 -18.54 -12.91 -8.85
CA ASP A 207 -19.42 -11.76 -9.08
C ASP A 207 -20.05 -11.80 -10.48
N LEU A 208 -19.26 -12.08 -11.53
CA LEU A 208 -19.77 -12.18 -12.90
C LEU A 208 -20.88 -13.23 -13.07
N ASN A 209 -20.76 -14.35 -12.36
CA ASN A 209 -21.72 -15.46 -12.41
C ASN A 209 -22.86 -15.35 -11.39
N ASP A 210 -22.83 -14.35 -10.51
CA ASP A 210 -23.92 -14.13 -9.57
C ASP A 210 -25.18 -13.68 -10.32
N THR A 211 -26.27 -14.41 -10.11
CA THR A 211 -27.58 -14.13 -10.71
C THR A 211 -28.66 -13.95 -9.64
N THR A 212 -28.27 -13.93 -8.37
CA THR A 212 -29.17 -14.08 -7.23
C THR A 212 -29.07 -12.94 -6.22
N THR A 213 -27.89 -12.34 -6.05
CA THR A 213 -27.74 -11.23 -5.09
C THR A 213 -28.50 -10.01 -5.56
N ILE A 214 -29.33 -9.48 -4.66
CA ILE A 214 -30.05 -8.23 -4.83
C ILE A 214 -29.23 -7.12 -4.15
N TYR A 215 -28.98 -6.02 -4.85
CA TYR A 215 -28.19 -4.91 -4.33
C TYR A 215 -28.72 -3.55 -4.81
N ASN A 216 -28.36 -2.50 -4.09
CA ASN A 216 -28.62 -1.13 -4.49
C ASN A 216 -27.57 -0.64 -5.48
N ARG A 217 -28.00 -0.25 -6.68
CA ARG A 217 -27.16 0.43 -7.67
C ARG A 217 -27.36 1.93 -7.58
N ILE A 218 -26.28 2.71 -7.58
CA ILE A 218 -26.33 4.17 -7.67
C ILE A 218 -26.99 4.59 -9.00
N ALA A 219 -28.09 5.35 -8.92
CA ALA A 219 -28.92 5.78 -10.06
C ALA A 219 -29.00 7.31 -10.22
N GLY A 220 -28.14 8.04 -9.51
CA GLY A 220 -28.10 9.49 -9.46
C GLY A 220 -28.18 10.00 -8.02
N THR A 221 -28.55 11.26 -7.86
CA THR A 221 -28.63 11.92 -6.56
C THR A 221 -30.03 12.47 -6.30
N GLU A 222 -30.34 12.72 -5.03
CA GLU A 222 -31.53 13.44 -4.59
C GLU A 222 -31.20 14.40 -3.45
N THR A 223 -32.00 15.46 -3.31
CA THR A 223 -31.92 16.36 -2.15
C THR A 223 -32.63 15.71 -0.96
N ALA A 224 -31.95 15.64 0.17
CA ALA A 224 -32.51 15.24 1.45
C ALA A 224 -32.33 16.36 2.48
N GLU A 225 -33.17 16.37 3.51
CA GLU A 225 -33.11 17.34 4.60
C GLU A 225 -32.59 16.65 5.87
N TYR A 226 -31.66 17.30 6.57
CA TYR A 226 -31.22 16.92 7.91
C TYR A 226 -31.53 18.05 8.87
N CYS A 227 -32.26 17.76 9.94
CA CYS A 227 -32.55 18.73 11.01
C CYS A 227 -31.82 18.33 12.29
N ASP A 228 -31.15 19.28 12.92
CA ASP A 228 -30.50 19.05 14.21
C ASP A 228 -31.51 19.02 15.38
N ALA A 229 -31.00 18.80 16.60
CA ALA A 229 -31.84 18.76 17.80
C ALA A 229 -32.51 20.10 18.16
N ALA A 230 -32.03 21.23 17.61
CA ALA A 230 -32.63 22.55 17.77
C ALA A 230 -33.75 22.80 16.74
N GLY A 231 -33.90 21.93 15.74
CA GLY A 231 -34.86 22.05 14.65
C GLY A 231 -34.34 22.86 13.46
N ASP A 232 -33.04 23.15 13.40
CA ASP A 232 -32.41 23.82 12.26
C ASP A 232 -32.15 22.78 11.16
N CYS A 233 -32.83 22.94 10.04
CA CYS A 233 -32.78 22.02 8.91
C CYS A 233 -31.82 22.51 7.82
N GLN A 234 -31.04 21.58 7.24
CA GLN A 234 -30.15 21.81 6.11
C GLN A 234 -30.39 20.77 5.03
N ASP A 235 -30.51 21.25 3.78
CA ASP A 235 -30.54 20.40 2.61
C ASP A 235 -29.13 19.88 2.27
N TYR A 236 -29.04 18.60 1.92
CA TYR A 236 -27.81 17.97 1.43
C TYR A 236 -28.11 17.03 0.27
N GLN A 237 -27.09 16.74 -0.56
CA GLN A 237 -27.21 15.76 -1.63
C GLN A 237 -26.86 14.36 -1.12
N ARG A 238 -27.71 13.38 -1.44
CA ARG A 238 -27.44 11.96 -1.19
C ARG A 238 -27.66 11.12 -2.43
N ALA A 239 -27.07 9.94 -2.45
CA ALA A 239 -27.25 8.98 -3.52
C ALA A 239 -28.69 8.45 -3.54
N ARG A 240 -29.24 8.33 -4.74
CA ARG A 240 -30.49 7.64 -5.03
C ARG A 240 -30.17 6.27 -5.62
N TYR A 241 -30.85 5.24 -5.13
CA TYR A 241 -30.62 3.87 -5.56
C TYR A 241 -31.76 3.31 -6.40
N VAL A 242 -31.42 2.32 -7.22
CA VAL A 242 -32.38 1.37 -7.80
C VAL A 242 -31.90 -0.04 -7.52
N GLU A 243 -32.85 -0.92 -7.22
CA GLU A 243 -32.54 -2.33 -7.02
C GLU A 243 -32.07 -2.97 -8.32
N GLN A 244 -31.06 -3.83 -8.22
CA GLN A 244 -30.57 -4.66 -9.32
C GLN A 244 -30.23 -6.06 -8.79
N VAL A 245 -30.22 -7.03 -9.69
CA VAL A 245 -29.92 -8.44 -9.40
C VAL A 245 -28.69 -8.89 -10.20
N GLY A 246 -27.86 -9.70 -9.55
CA GLY A 246 -26.70 -10.38 -10.12
C GLY A 246 -25.38 -9.67 -9.83
N GLY A 247 -24.35 -9.94 -10.62
CA GLY A 247 -23.11 -9.19 -10.58
C GLY A 247 -22.59 -8.88 -11.98
N THR A 248 -21.45 -8.20 -12.04
CA THR A 248 -20.90 -7.70 -13.29
C THR A 248 -19.47 -8.16 -13.54
N GLY A 249 -18.75 -8.62 -12.52
CA GLY A 249 -17.32 -8.91 -12.59
C GLY A 249 -16.49 -7.71 -13.07
N GLY A 250 -17.06 -6.50 -12.98
CA GLY A 250 -16.50 -5.28 -13.52
C GLY A 250 -15.77 -4.49 -12.45
N ILE A 251 -14.74 -3.77 -12.88
CA ILE A 251 -14.07 -2.75 -12.10
C ILE A 251 -13.94 -1.52 -12.99
N ALA A 252 -14.52 -0.40 -12.56
CA ALA A 252 -14.55 0.80 -13.39
C ALA A 252 -14.49 2.06 -12.53
N ALA A 253 -14.09 3.17 -13.15
CA ALA A 253 -14.11 4.48 -12.52
C ALA A 253 -15.49 4.78 -11.92
N ASN A 254 -15.51 5.02 -10.61
CA ASN A 254 -16.67 5.53 -9.88
C ASN A 254 -16.16 6.55 -8.87
N TYR A 255 -16.41 7.82 -9.13
CA TYR A 255 -16.13 8.93 -8.23
C TYR A 255 -17.46 9.56 -7.86
N ASP A 256 -17.93 9.30 -6.64
CA ASP A 256 -19.13 9.93 -6.10
C ASP A 256 -18.81 10.67 -4.81
N GLU A 257 -19.07 11.97 -4.82
CA GLU A 257 -18.81 12.87 -3.70
C GLU A 257 -20.07 13.14 -2.84
N VAL A 258 -21.19 12.45 -3.10
CA VAL A 258 -22.40 12.58 -2.27
C VAL A 258 -22.46 11.61 -1.08
N TYR A 259 -23.37 11.87 -0.15
CA TYR A 259 -23.65 11.00 1.00
C TYR A 259 -24.32 9.68 0.56
N HIS A 260 -23.92 8.55 1.16
CA HIS A 260 -24.38 7.21 0.77
C HIS A 260 -25.01 6.46 1.94
N PRO A 261 -26.35 6.51 2.15
CA PRO A 261 -26.97 5.81 3.29
C PRO A 261 -26.82 4.28 3.24
N ASP A 262 -26.38 3.73 2.11
CA ASP A 262 -26.00 2.33 1.95
C ASP A 262 -24.54 2.28 1.45
N ILE A 263 -23.64 1.86 2.33
CA ILE A 263 -22.21 1.74 2.05
C ILE A 263 -21.88 0.48 1.22
N TYR A 264 -22.80 -0.47 1.11
CA TYR A 264 -22.63 -1.65 0.25
C TYR A 264 -23.24 -1.44 -1.14
N ALA A 265 -23.76 -0.25 -1.41
CA ALA A 265 -24.26 0.12 -2.73
C ALA A 265 -23.15 -0.01 -3.79
N ARG A 266 -23.55 -0.48 -4.96
CA ARG A 266 -22.67 -0.69 -6.11
C ARG A 266 -22.68 0.53 -7.04
N GLY A 267 -21.62 0.63 -7.84
CA GLY A 267 -21.39 1.73 -8.77
C GLY A 267 -22.50 1.85 -9.83
N THR A 268 -22.48 2.93 -10.60
CA THR A 268 -23.56 3.23 -11.56
C THR A 268 -23.77 2.18 -12.66
N GLN A 269 -22.81 1.28 -12.89
CA GLN A 269 -22.92 0.16 -13.82
C GLN A 269 -23.17 -1.18 -13.10
N GLY A 270 -23.36 -1.16 -11.78
CA GLY A 270 -23.55 -2.35 -10.95
C GLY A 270 -22.26 -2.99 -10.45
N GLN A 271 -21.10 -2.40 -10.74
CA GLN A 271 -19.80 -2.88 -10.28
C GLN A 271 -19.64 -2.75 -8.76
N ARG A 272 -19.16 -3.81 -8.12
CA ARG A 272 -18.84 -3.83 -6.69
C ARG A 272 -17.65 -2.93 -6.36
N TRP A 273 -16.61 -3.02 -7.18
CA TRP A 273 -15.35 -2.30 -6.99
C TRP A 273 -15.22 -1.10 -7.93
N ALA A 274 -14.70 0.00 -7.40
CA ALA A 274 -14.19 1.13 -8.17
C ALA A 274 -12.76 0.82 -8.64
N ASN A 275 -12.32 1.48 -9.70
CA ASN A 275 -11.00 1.23 -10.28
C ASN A 275 -9.82 1.68 -9.42
N ASN A 276 -10.01 2.46 -8.36
CA ASN A 276 -8.96 2.80 -7.42
C ASN A 276 -8.40 1.55 -6.73
N CYS A 277 -7.12 1.25 -6.97
CA CYS A 277 -6.48 0.00 -6.59
C CYS A 277 -5.20 0.20 -5.75
N ALA A 278 -5.00 -0.65 -4.76
CA ALA A 278 -3.74 -0.86 -4.04
C ALA A 278 -3.22 -2.29 -4.29
N ILE A 279 -1.90 -2.46 -4.29
CA ILE A 279 -1.26 -3.76 -4.11
C ILE A 279 -0.52 -3.69 -2.78
N LEU A 280 -0.80 -4.65 -1.89
CA LEU A 280 -0.20 -4.72 -0.56
C LEU A 280 1.12 -5.52 -0.57
N SER A 281 1.82 -5.55 0.56
CA SER A 281 3.14 -6.18 0.72
C SER A 281 3.16 -7.70 0.50
N ASP A 282 2.02 -8.37 0.67
CA ASP A 282 1.79 -9.78 0.34
C ASP A 282 1.52 -10.03 -1.15
N GLY A 283 1.39 -8.97 -1.96
CA GLY A 283 1.01 -9.06 -3.37
C GLY A 283 -0.48 -9.20 -3.63
N SER A 284 -1.33 -9.10 -2.60
CA SER A 284 -2.78 -9.05 -2.78
C SER A 284 -3.22 -7.76 -3.47
N ILE A 285 -4.32 -7.83 -4.21
CA ILE A 285 -4.84 -6.74 -5.03
C ILE A 285 -6.15 -6.27 -4.41
N HIS A 286 -6.21 -5.00 -4.01
CA HIS A 286 -7.38 -4.42 -3.36
C HIS A 286 -7.93 -3.26 -4.16
N CYS A 287 -9.20 -3.34 -4.57
CA CYS A 287 -9.92 -2.25 -5.18
C CYS A 287 -10.93 -1.65 -4.20
N LEU A 288 -11.00 -0.33 -4.13
CA LEU A 288 -11.96 0.34 -3.26
C LEU A 288 -13.40 -0.01 -3.66
N PRO A 289 -14.34 -0.09 -2.71
CA PRO A 289 -15.75 -0.26 -3.04
C PRO A 289 -16.25 0.96 -3.83
N ALA A 290 -17.30 0.77 -4.62
CA ALA A 290 -17.92 1.88 -5.34
C ALA A 290 -18.46 2.98 -4.40
N ALA A 291 -19.02 2.59 -3.25
CA ALA A 291 -19.49 3.48 -2.18
C ALA A 291 -18.45 3.60 -1.04
N ARG A 292 -17.30 4.20 -1.34
CA ARG A 292 -16.13 4.32 -0.44
C ARG A 292 -16.23 5.43 0.62
N ARG A 293 -17.19 5.30 1.52
CA ARG A 293 -17.38 6.23 2.65
C ARG A 293 -16.86 5.65 3.95
N SER A 294 -16.39 6.53 4.84
CA SER A 294 -16.25 6.19 6.26
C SER A 294 -17.60 5.75 6.84
N VAL A 295 -17.59 5.02 7.96
CA VAL A 295 -18.83 4.58 8.65
C VAL A 295 -19.73 5.76 9.01
N ILE A 296 -19.12 6.86 9.46
CA ILE A 296 -19.82 8.11 9.81
C ILE A 296 -20.11 8.99 8.58
N GLN A 297 -19.68 8.55 7.39
CA GLN A 297 -19.91 9.14 6.07
C GLN A 297 -19.40 10.57 5.87
N ASP A 298 -18.43 10.98 6.67
CA ASP A 298 -17.81 12.30 6.64
C ASP A 298 -16.68 12.42 5.60
N LEU A 299 -16.09 11.29 5.18
CA LEU A 299 -14.90 11.26 4.31
C LEU A 299 -15.05 10.26 3.15
N ILE A 300 -14.43 10.59 2.02
CA ILE A 300 -14.19 9.67 0.91
C ILE A 300 -12.88 8.94 1.17
N LEU A 301 -12.95 7.62 1.26
CA LEU A 301 -11.78 6.78 1.48
C LEU A 301 -11.04 6.54 0.15
N THR A 302 -9.72 6.46 0.23
CA THR A 302 -8.78 6.32 -0.90
C THR A 302 -7.84 5.13 -0.69
N ASN A 303 -7.05 4.72 -1.68
CA ASN A 303 -6.15 3.54 -1.57
C ASN A 303 -5.27 3.56 -0.30
N PRO A 304 -4.67 4.70 0.09
CA PRO A 304 -3.92 4.80 1.34
C PRO A 304 -4.72 4.54 2.63
N HIS A 305 -6.05 4.59 2.59
CA HIS A 305 -6.87 4.22 3.75
C HIS A 305 -6.86 2.71 4.00
N LEU A 306 -6.58 1.89 2.97
CA LEU A 306 -6.46 0.43 3.13
C LEU A 306 -5.23 0.07 3.95
N SER A 307 -4.10 0.73 3.72
CA SER A 307 -2.83 0.39 4.38
C SER A 307 -2.71 0.88 5.82
N ARG A 308 -3.67 1.68 6.31
CA ARG A 308 -3.50 2.39 7.58
C ARG A 308 -3.99 1.61 8.78
N CYS A 309 -3.19 1.76 9.84
CA CYS A 309 -3.49 1.33 11.19
C CYS A 309 -4.78 1.95 11.72
N ASN A 310 -5.46 1.22 12.59
CA ASN A 310 -6.55 1.77 13.39
C ASN A 310 -5.94 2.58 14.56
N SER A 311 -5.43 3.78 14.27
CA SER A 311 -4.74 4.63 15.26
C SER A 311 -5.65 5.13 16.39
N TYR A 312 -6.96 4.89 16.32
CA TYR A 312 -7.90 5.26 17.38
C TYR A 312 -7.73 4.48 18.69
N ALA A 313 -6.96 3.38 18.70
CA ALA A 313 -6.76 2.56 19.90
C ALA A 313 -5.30 2.21 20.25
N GLY A 314 -4.31 2.72 19.50
CA GLY A 314 -2.89 2.45 19.78
C GLY A 314 -2.43 1.02 19.47
N TYR A 315 -3.13 0.31 18.58
CA TYR A 315 -2.72 -1.01 18.12
C TYR A 315 -2.26 -0.93 16.65
N GLU A 316 -1.02 -1.35 16.40
CA GLU A 316 -0.41 -1.54 15.07
C GLU A 316 -1.01 -2.77 14.33
N GLU A 317 -1.87 -3.53 15.02
CA GLU A 317 -2.60 -4.65 14.44
C GLU A 317 -3.55 -4.16 13.34
N GLY A 318 -3.11 -4.32 12.09
CA GLY A 318 -3.90 -4.00 10.89
C GLY A 318 -3.20 -3.08 9.88
N CYS A 319 -2.05 -2.51 10.22
CA CYS A 319 -1.24 -1.79 9.22
C CYS A 319 -0.71 -2.79 8.20
N ARG A 320 -0.74 -2.41 6.91
CA ARG A 320 -0.20 -3.21 5.81
C ARG A 320 0.57 -2.30 4.87
N HIS A 321 1.84 -2.61 4.59
CA HIS A 321 2.61 -1.85 3.62
C HIS A 321 2.02 -2.01 2.21
N LEU A 322 2.19 -1.00 1.36
CA LEU A 322 1.88 -1.13 -0.06
C LEU A 322 3.14 -1.37 -0.89
N LEU A 323 2.96 -2.03 -2.02
CA LEU A 323 3.93 -2.09 -3.10
C LEU A 323 3.54 -1.20 -4.28
N TYR A 324 2.26 -0.83 -4.38
CA TYR A 324 1.75 -0.04 -5.51
C TYR A 324 0.39 0.61 -5.17
N HIS A 325 0.11 1.76 -5.78
CA HIS A 325 -1.25 2.29 -5.84
C HIS A 325 -1.55 2.94 -7.20
N GLY A 326 -2.80 2.82 -7.63
CA GLY A 326 -3.13 3.14 -9.00
C GLY A 326 -4.60 2.97 -9.31
N HIS A 327 -4.86 2.62 -10.56
CA HIS A 327 -6.15 2.22 -11.04
C HIS A 327 -6.08 0.94 -11.88
N ILE A 328 -7.09 0.09 -11.74
CA ILE A 328 -7.29 -1.11 -12.57
C ILE A 328 -8.70 -1.09 -13.13
N ASP A 329 -8.84 -1.22 -14.45
CA ASP A 329 -10.13 -1.34 -15.11
C ASP A 329 -10.34 -2.78 -15.59
N VAL A 330 -11.47 -3.38 -15.22
CA VAL A 330 -11.89 -4.73 -15.61
C VAL A 330 -13.24 -4.65 -16.31
N ARG A 331 -13.34 -5.30 -17.47
CA ARG A 331 -14.57 -5.43 -18.23
C ARG A 331 -14.79 -6.90 -18.55
N ASP A 332 -15.97 -7.41 -18.17
CA ASP A 332 -16.37 -8.80 -18.43
C ASP A 332 -15.33 -9.82 -17.92
N GLY A 333 -14.76 -9.58 -16.74
CA GLY A 333 -13.70 -10.42 -16.15
C GLY A 333 -12.29 -10.23 -16.71
N VAL A 334 -12.12 -9.40 -17.75
CA VAL A 334 -10.82 -9.15 -18.39
C VAL A 334 -10.23 -7.82 -17.94
N VAL A 335 -8.96 -7.80 -17.54
CA VAL A 335 -8.23 -6.57 -17.21
C VAL A 335 -7.91 -5.80 -18.49
N THR A 336 -8.41 -4.57 -18.57
CA THR A 336 -8.32 -3.70 -19.77
C THR A 336 -7.53 -2.42 -19.55
N GLY A 337 -7.29 -2.02 -18.31
CA GLY A 337 -6.50 -0.85 -17.97
C GLY A 337 -5.72 -1.05 -16.67
N VAL A 338 -4.48 -0.56 -16.63
CA VAL A 338 -3.68 -0.42 -15.41
C VAL A 338 -2.97 0.93 -15.46
N GLU A 339 -3.10 1.72 -14.41
CA GLU A 339 -2.54 3.06 -14.29
C GLU A 339 -1.86 3.25 -12.94
N MET A 340 -0.64 3.77 -12.93
CA MET A 340 0.02 4.23 -11.70
C MET A 340 -0.35 5.69 -11.45
N SER A 341 -0.90 5.97 -10.26
CA SER A 341 -1.51 7.26 -9.95
C SER A 341 -0.71 8.06 -8.90
N GLY A 342 -1.17 9.29 -8.63
CA GLY A 342 -0.74 10.05 -7.46
C GLY A 342 0.69 10.60 -7.49
N ARG A 343 1.31 10.65 -6.30
CA ARG A 343 2.68 11.15 -6.10
C ARG A 343 3.71 10.11 -6.51
N ILE A 344 3.36 8.82 -6.48
CA ILE A 344 4.30 7.74 -6.79
C ILE A 344 4.64 7.66 -8.27
N SER A 345 3.72 8.00 -9.18
CA SER A 345 4.05 8.08 -10.61
C SER A 345 5.15 9.11 -10.87
N LYS A 346 5.20 10.20 -10.09
CA LYS A 346 6.26 11.21 -10.18
C LYS A 346 7.57 10.76 -9.53
N ARG A 347 7.53 9.89 -8.51
CA ARG A 347 8.74 9.30 -7.91
C ARG A 347 9.34 8.24 -8.83
N ALA A 348 8.50 7.39 -9.42
CA ALA A 348 8.88 6.44 -10.46
C ALA A 348 9.51 7.17 -11.66
N ALA A 349 8.81 8.17 -12.21
CA ALA A 349 9.26 9.02 -13.31
C ALA A 349 10.38 10.02 -12.95
N ARG A 350 11.11 9.79 -11.86
CA ARG A 350 12.35 10.50 -11.53
C ARG A 350 13.45 9.52 -11.11
N GLY A 351 13.23 8.21 -11.29
CA GLY A 351 14.11 7.15 -10.80
C GLY A 351 14.26 7.07 -9.28
N ARG A 352 13.43 7.81 -8.52
CA ARG A 352 13.53 7.93 -7.04
C ARG A 352 12.90 6.75 -6.30
N ALA A 353 12.16 5.91 -6.99
CA ALA A 353 11.56 4.71 -6.43
C ALA A 353 11.43 3.66 -7.53
N THR A 354 11.51 2.39 -7.13
CA THR A 354 11.18 1.23 -7.97
C THR A 354 9.93 0.60 -7.39
N PHE A 355 8.98 0.24 -8.23
CA PHE A 355 7.72 -0.35 -7.82
C PHE A 355 7.59 -1.74 -8.43
N ILE A 356 6.75 -2.58 -7.83
CA ILE A 356 6.36 -3.85 -8.42
C ILE A 356 5.68 -3.62 -9.79
N ASP A 357 5.89 -4.53 -10.75
CA ASP A 357 5.14 -4.51 -12.01
C ASP A 357 3.71 -5.03 -11.81
N PRO A 358 2.69 -4.15 -11.82
CA PRO A 358 1.31 -4.55 -11.52
C PRO A 358 0.75 -5.50 -12.60
N ILE A 359 1.22 -5.41 -13.85
CA ILE A 359 0.72 -6.30 -14.91
C ILE A 359 1.28 -7.70 -14.73
N GLY A 360 2.59 -7.84 -14.48
CA GLY A 360 3.19 -9.15 -14.21
C GLY A 360 2.61 -9.80 -12.96
N LEU A 361 2.29 -9.01 -11.92
CA LEU A 361 1.62 -9.52 -10.73
C LEU A 361 0.20 -10.04 -11.04
N LEU A 362 -0.57 -9.32 -11.87
CA LEU A 362 -1.88 -9.81 -12.34
C LEU A 362 -1.76 -11.12 -13.14
N GLU A 363 -0.70 -11.27 -13.95
CA GLU A 363 -0.39 -12.53 -14.65
C GLU A 363 -0.10 -13.66 -13.66
N ALA A 364 0.72 -13.40 -12.63
CA ALA A 364 1.06 -14.36 -11.57
C ALA A 364 -0.17 -14.82 -10.78
N TRP A 365 -1.14 -13.92 -10.56
CA TRP A 365 -2.44 -14.25 -9.96
C TRP A 365 -3.36 -15.06 -10.89
N GLY A 366 -3.10 -15.07 -12.20
CA GLY A 366 -3.93 -15.75 -13.19
C GLY A 366 -5.12 -14.93 -13.70
N PHE A 367 -5.04 -13.59 -13.67
CA PHE A 367 -6.05 -12.75 -14.31
C PHE A 367 -6.02 -12.88 -15.83
N GLU A 368 -7.19 -12.82 -16.46
CA GLU A 368 -7.27 -12.67 -17.91
C GLU A 368 -6.95 -11.22 -18.30
N LEU A 369 -5.95 -11.04 -19.17
CA LEU A 369 -5.46 -9.71 -19.56
C LEU A 369 -5.76 -9.41 -21.02
N SER A 370 -6.15 -8.17 -21.30
CA SER A 370 -6.28 -7.67 -22.66
C SER A 370 -4.93 -7.69 -23.40
N PRO A 371 -4.85 -8.15 -24.66
CA PRO A 371 -3.61 -8.11 -25.45
C PRO A 371 -3.03 -6.69 -25.65
N SER A 372 -3.90 -5.68 -25.59
CA SER A 372 -3.52 -4.27 -25.68
C SER A 372 -3.23 -3.62 -24.33
N LEU A 373 -3.23 -4.38 -23.23
CA LEU A 373 -3.01 -3.86 -21.89
C LEU A 373 -1.60 -3.25 -21.79
N ARG A 374 -1.53 -2.01 -21.30
CA ARG A 374 -0.28 -1.29 -21.08
C ARG A 374 -0.42 -0.51 -19.77
N LEU A 375 0.67 -0.44 -19.02
CA LEU A 375 0.78 0.43 -17.86
C LEU A 375 0.88 1.89 -18.32
N ARG A 376 0.19 2.80 -17.62
CA ARG A 376 0.22 4.25 -17.89
C ARG A 376 0.48 5.04 -16.61
N PHE A 377 1.00 6.25 -16.74
CA PHE A 377 1.04 7.21 -15.64
C PHE A 377 -0.18 8.13 -15.69
N GLY A 378 -0.92 8.21 -14.58
CA GLY A 378 -2.15 9.02 -14.50
C GLY A 378 -1.93 10.52 -14.31
N ASN A 379 -0.83 10.90 -13.65
CA ASN A 379 -0.63 12.25 -13.12
C ASN A 379 0.72 12.88 -13.53
N THR A 380 1.26 12.46 -14.67
CA THR A 380 2.45 13.08 -15.26
C THR A 380 2.44 12.92 -16.78
N THR A 381 2.89 13.96 -17.47
CA THR A 381 3.19 13.93 -18.92
C THR A 381 4.66 13.64 -19.20
N ALA A 382 5.49 13.60 -18.14
CA ALA A 382 6.89 13.21 -18.20
C ALA A 382 7.03 11.71 -17.94
N GLY A 383 7.86 11.07 -18.76
CA GLY A 383 8.18 9.64 -18.67
C GLY A 383 7.10 8.74 -19.30
N THR A 384 7.50 7.53 -19.62
CA THR A 384 6.60 6.40 -19.87
C THR A 384 7.01 5.30 -18.88
N PRO A 385 6.07 4.65 -18.17
CA PRO A 385 6.43 3.54 -17.31
C PRO A 385 7.12 2.46 -18.13
N LEU A 386 8.34 2.11 -17.74
CA LEU A 386 9.07 1.00 -18.32
C LEU A 386 8.90 -0.20 -17.40
N ARG A 387 8.27 -1.24 -17.92
CA ARG A 387 8.20 -2.54 -17.27
C ARG A 387 9.50 -3.28 -17.53
N ASP A 388 10.20 -3.63 -16.47
CA ASP A 388 11.28 -4.61 -16.50
C ASP A 388 10.68 -5.96 -16.11
N VAL A 389 10.29 -6.72 -17.14
CA VAL A 389 9.58 -8.00 -16.96
C VAL A 389 10.48 -9.04 -16.31
N GLU A 390 11.77 -9.02 -16.61
CA GLU A 390 12.76 -9.93 -16.01
C GLU A 390 12.98 -9.62 -14.52
N ARG A 391 12.94 -8.33 -14.16
CA ARG A 391 13.10 -7.89 -12.78
C ARG A 391 11.79 -7.71 -12.01
N HIS A 392 10.64 -8.00 -12.62
CA HIS A 392 9.32 -7.85 -12.01
C HIS A 392 9.03 -6.44 -11.46
N THR A 393 9.63 -5.41 -12.05
CA THR A 393 9.57 -4.04 -11.56
C THR A 393 9.17 -3.04 -12.62
N VAL A 394 8.73 -1.86 -12.16
CA VAL A 394 8.49 -0.69 -12.99
C VAL A 394 9.45 0.41 -12.60
N THR A 395 10.09 0.96 -13.62
CA THR A 395 11.01 2.10 -13.54
C THR A 395 10.66 3.13 -14.63
N GLU A 396 11.47 4.18 -14.76
CA GLU A 396 11.38 5.11 -15.88
C GLU A 396 12.36 4.72 -17.00
N THR A 397 12.00 5.07 -18.24
CA THR A 397 12.97 5.06 -19.35
C THR A 397 14.05 6.13 -19.09
N PRO A 398 15.36 5.80 -19.14
CA PRO A 398 16.45 6.77 -18.98
C PRO A 398 16.41 7.98 -19.91
#